data_AF-A0A4Y2IQB0-F1
#
_entry.id   AF-A0A4Y2IQB0-F1
#
_cell.length_a   1.000
_cell.length_b   1.000
_cell.length_c   1.000
_cell.angle_alpha   90.00
_cell.angle_beta   90.00
_cell.angle_gamma   90.00
#
_symmetry.space_group_name_H-M   'P 1'
#
loop_
_entity.id
_entity.type
_entity.pdbx_description
1 polymer ?
#
loop_
_entity_poly.entity_id
_entity_poly.type
_entity_poly.pdbx_seq_one_letter_code
_entity_poly.pdbx_strand_id
1 'polypeptide(L)'
;MVNTRSQTKMADNADLLALLAEMKKSMEKGQEEMKKGQEEMKKGQEEMKKGQGEIKKGQEKMNNGQEEMKNQIQGVKAKIEEVRNEVQRKIEEIEGKVQRKIEEVEDKVQVKMEEGEEKVQVRIGDLEKRLSELEDRPINSPANTDLTYSRPTVKSLTFDGQTSWTVFKTQFDVVSSANGWNNFVKASQLVTSLRGSAAEVLQGIPSDKLTDLTTIENALEARFGNSHLTQFYRTELKTRRQKPGVSLQVLAADEERLMSLADAE
;
A
#
# COMPACT_ATOMS: atom_id res chain seq x y z
N MET A 1 41.28 83.69 97.65
CA MET A 1 40.55 83.45 96.38
C MET A 1 41.26 82.41 95.50
N VAL A 2 41.75 81.28 96.05
CA VAL A 2 42.62 80.31 95.33
C VAL A 2 41.96 78.94 95.09
N ASN A 3 40.75 78.70 95.62
CA ASN A 3 40.16 77.35 95.65
C ASN A 3 39.41 76.94 94.37
N THR A 4 38.89 77.89 93.60
CA THR A 4 38.06 77.61 92.42
C THR A 4 38.87 77.15 91.20
N ARG A 5 40.10 77.65 91.02
CA ARG A 5 40.95 77.31 89.85
C ARG A 5 41.49 75.87 89.88
N SER A 6 41.70 75.29 91.05
CA SER A 6 42.07 73.86 91.19
C SER A 6 40.89 72.92 90.98
N GLN A 7 39.68 73.31 91.38
CA GLN A 7 38.46 72.54 91.14
C GLN A 7 38.10 72.48 89.65
N THR A 8 38.21 73.59 88.92
CA THR A 8 38.00 73.61 87.46
C THR A 8 39.02 72.72 86.72
N LYS A 9 40.31 72.78 87.10
CA LYS A 9 41.35 71.90 86.54
C LYS A 9 41.12 70.41 86.83
N MET A 10 40.55 70.07 88.00
CA MET A 10 40.19 68.69 88.33
C MET A 10 38.98 68.20 87.52
N ALA A 11 38.00 69.07 87.27
CA ALA A 11 36.85 68.76 86.41
C ALA A 11 37.28 68.54 84.94
N ASP A 12 38.11 69.44 84.39
CA ASP A 12 38.63 69.31 83.02
C ASP A 12 39.43 68.00 82.82
N ASN A 13 40.17 67.56 83.85
CA ASN A 13 40.96 66.32 83.81
C ASN A 13 40.08 65.05 83.93
N ALA A 14 38.93 65.15 84.60
CA ALA A 14 37.96 64.06 84.71
C ALA A 14 37.20 63.85 83.38
N ASP A 15 36.82 64.93 82.69
CA ASP A 15 36.19 64.88 81.37
C ASP A 15 37.15 64.31 80.31
N LEU A 16 38.44 64.64 80.39
CA LEU A 16 39.47 64.07 79.52
C LEU A 16 39.63 62.55 79.70
N LEU A 17 39.57 62.07 80.95
CA LEU A 17 39.62 60.63 81.27
C LEU A 17 38.37 59.89 80.78
N ALA A 18 37.19 60.51 80.88
CA ALA A 18 35.94 59.95 80.36
C ALA A 18 35.99 59.80 78.82
N LEU A 19 36.46 60.83 78.11
CA LEU A 19 36.69 60.79 76.66
C LEU A 19 37.68 59.68 76.27
N LEU A 20 38.78 59.52 76.99
CA LEU A 20 39.74 58.43 76.77
C LEU A 20 39.12 57.04 76.98
N ALA A 21 38.27 56.90 77.99
CA ALA A 21 37.57 55.64 78.25
C ALA A 21 36.55 55.31 77.15
N GLU A 22 35.78 56.29 76.67
CA GLU A 22 34.88 56.11 75.52
C GLU A 22 35.64 55.76 74.24
N MET A 23 36.76 56.44 73.99
CA MET A 23 37.61 56.18 72.82
C MET A 23 38.24 54.77 72.87
N LYS A 24 38.65 54.31 74.05
CA LYS A 24 39.13 52.94 74.24
C LYS A 24 38.02 51.91 74.01
N LYS A 25 36.82 52.16 74.54
CA LYS A 25 35.66 51.27 74.38
C LYS A 25 35.20 51.19 72.93
N SER A 26 35.19 52.30 72.19
CA SER A 26 34.86 52.29 70.76
C SER A 26 35.93 51.59 69.93
N MET A 27 37.21 51.74 70.30
CA MET A 27 38.32 51.01 69.66
C MET A 27 38.22 49.50 69.91
N GLU A 28 37.96 49.06 71.14
CA GLU A 28 37.76 47.65 71.48
C GLU A 28 36.57 47.06 70.71
N LYS A 29 35.43 47.77 70.66
CA LYS A 29 34.26 47.37 69.88
C LYS A 29 34.58 47.24 68.39
N GLY A 30 35.32 48.21 67.81
CA GLY A 30 35.74 48.17 66.42
C GLY A 30 36.69 46.99 66.11
N GLN A 31 37.59 46.65 67.04
CA GLN A 31 38.45 45.47 66.91
C GLN A 31 37.67 44.15 66.97
N GLU A 32 36.65 44.07 67.84
CA GLU A 32 35.79 42.90 67.97
C GLU A 32 34.92 42.69 66.71
N GLU A 33 34.31 43.76 66.20
CA GLU A 33 33.58 43.73 64.92
C GLU A 33 34.50 43.33 63.76
N MET A 34 35.74 43.82 63.74
CA MET A 34 36.74 43.42 62.72
C MET A 34 37.10 41.94 62.81
N LYS A 35 37.31 41.41 64.02
CA LYS A 35 37.56 39.96 64.21
C LYS A 35 36.39 39.11 63.74
N LYS A 36 35.16 39.50 64.09
CA LYS A 36 33.96 38.81 63.64
C LYS A 36 33.81 38.82 62.11
N GLY A 37 34.06 39.98 61.48
CA GLY A 37 34.05 40.10 60.02
C GLY A 37 35.12 39.22 59.33
N GLN A 38 36.31 39.08 59.94
CA GLN A 38 37.34 38.18 59.45
C GLN A 38 36.95 36.69 59.57
N GLU A 39 36.29 36.29 60.67
CA GLU A 39 35.79 34.92 60.82
C GLU A 39 34.68 34.60 59.82
N GLU A 40 33.73 35.51 59.62
CA GLU A 40 32.67 35.35 58.60
C GLU A 40 33.27 35.24 57.19
N MET A 41 34.28 36.05 56.87
CA MET A 41 34.99 35.97 55.60
C MET A 41 35.69 34.63 55.41
N LYS A 42 36.37 34.10 56.45
CA LYS A 42 37.00 32.78 56.41
C LYS A 42 35.98 31.67 56.17
N LYS A 43 34.85 31.72 56.89
CA LYS A 43 33.76 30.75 56.72
C LYS A 43 33.18 30.80 55.31
N GLY A 44 32.94 32.00 54.76
CA GLY A 44 32.49 32.18 53.38
C GLY A 44 33.49 31.63 52.34
N GLN A 45 34.80 31.79 52.58
CA GLN A 45 35.83 31.19 51.73
C GLN A 45 35.84 29.65 51.79
N GLU A 46 35.61 29.05 52.95
CA GLU A 46 35.49 27.59 53.10
C GLU A 46 34.24 27.05 52.39
N GLU A 47 33.10 27.71 52.55
CA GLU A 47 31.86 27.34 51.84
C GLU A 47 32.04 27.45 50.32
N MET A 48 32.71 28.50 49.83
CA MET A 48 33.04 28.64 48.41
C MET A 48 33.94 27.51 47.91
N LYS A 49 34.98 27.15 48.67
CA LYS A 49 35.86 26.02 48.32
C LYS A 49 35.09 24.70 48.26
N LYS A 50 34.19 24.47 49.22
CA LYS A 50 33.33 23.28 49.24
C LYS A 50 32.40 23.25 48.01
N GLY A 51 31.75 24.37 47.70
CA GLY A 51 30.91 24.50 46.51
C GLY A 51 31.67 24.25 45.21
N GLN A 52 32.90 24.77 45.08
CA GLN A 52 33.77 24.46 43.94
C GLN A 52 34.12 22.97 43.84
N GLY A 53 34.32 22.28 44.97
CA GLY A 53 34.55 20.84 45.01
C GLY A 53 33.33 20.04 44.52
N GLU A 54 32.13 20.44 44.92
CA GLU A 54 30.88 19.82 44.47
C GLU A 54 30.65 20.03 42.97
N ILE A 55 30.93 21.23 42.46
CA ILE A 55 30.86 21.53 41.02
C ILE A 55 31.82 20.64 40.22
N LYS A 56 33.08 20.51 40.67
CA LYS A 56 34.06 19.62 40.01
C LYS A 56 33.60 18.18 39.99
N LYS A 57 33.07 17.67 41.11
CA LYS A 57 32.54 16.31 41.20
C LYS A 57 31.31 16.12 40.29
N GLY A 58 30.47 17.14 40.16
CA GLY A 58 29.35 17.17 39.22
C GLY A 58 29.83 17.10 37.76
N GLN A 59 30.86 17.86 37.42
CA GLN A 59 31.49 17.84 36.08
C GLN A 59 32.09 16.48 35.75
N GLU A 60 32.83 15.85 36.67
CA GLU A 60 33.37 14.50 36.45
C GLU A 60 32.29 13.46 36.20
N LYS A 61 31.20 13.47 36.99
CA LYS A 61 30.07 12.56 36.77
C LYS A 61 29.42 12.78 35.41
N MET A 62 29.27 14.03 34.99
CA MET A 62 28.70 14.36 33.69
C MET A 62 29.59 13.87 32.56
N ASN A 63 30.90 14.09 32.65
CA ASN A 63 31.86 13.60 31.66
C ASN A 63 31.84 12.07 31.57
N ASN A 64 31.81 11.37 32.72
CA ASN A 64 31.74 9.90 32.72
C ASN A 64 30.44 9.39 32.10
N GLY A 65 29.30 10.05 32.39
CA GLY A 65 28.01 9.71 31.78
C GLY A 65 28.00 9.97 30.26
N GLN A 66 28.67 11.03 29.79
CA GLN A 66 28.84 11.28 28.35
C GLN A 66 29.69 10.21 27.67
N GLU A 67 30.78 9.78 28.31
CA GLU A 67 31.66 8.71 27.80
C GLU A 67 30.91 7.37 27.70
N GLU A 68 30.14 7.02 28.73
CA GLU A 68 29.34 5.79 28.74
C GLU A 68 28.27 5.81 27.63
N MET A 69 27.57 6.94 27.47
CA MET A 69 26.57 7.10 26.41
C MET A 69 27.22 6.98 25.01
N LYS A 70 28.40 7.58 24.82
CA LYS A 70 29.16 7.48 23.57
C LYS A 70 29.54 6.03 23.26
N ASN A 71 30.00 5.28 24.25
CA ASN A 71 30.33 3.86 24.10
C ASN A 71 29.10 3.02 23.75
N GLN A 72 27.95 3.27 24.39
CA GLN A 72 26.69 2.60 24.06
C GLN A 72 26.24 2.91 22.62
N ILE A 73 26.30 4.19 22.20
CA ILE A 73 25.96 4.60 20.83
C ILE A 73 26.87 3.91 19.81
N GLN A 74 28.17 3.81 20.08
CA GLN A 74 29.10 3.07 19.21
C GLN A 74 28.75 1.59 19.13
N GLY A 75 28.39 0.95 20.25
CA GLY A 75 27.94 -0.43 20.28
C GLY A 75 26.66 -0.66 19.48
N VAL A 76 25.68 0.25 19.59
CA VAL A 76 24.45 0.21 18.78
C VAL A 76 24.77 0.38 17.30
N LYS A 77 25.65 1.32 16.95
CA LYS A 77 26.08 1.54 15.56
C LYS A 77 26.70 0.28 14.96
N ALA A 78 27.59 -0.40 15.69
CA ALA A 78 28.21 -1.64 15.24
C ALA A 78 27.18 -2.75 14.96
N LYS A 79 26.20 -2.92 15.86
CA LYS A 79 25.12 -3.91 15.67
C LYS A 79 24.23 -3.59 14.47
N ILE A 80 23.93 -2.31 14.25
CA ILE A 80 23.16 -1.88 13.07
C ILE A 80 23.92 -2.23 11.79
N GLU A 81 25.23 -2.03 11.78
CA GLU A 81 26.09 -2.33 10.63
C GLU A 81 26.19 -3.82 10.36
N GLU A 82 26.30 -4.65 11.41
CA GLU A 82 26.25 -6.11 11.32
C GLU A 82 24.91 -6.59 10.73
N VAL A 83 23.78 -6.09 11.24
CA VAL A 83 22.44 -6.43 10.73
C VAL A 83 22.29 -6.00 9.27
N ARG A 84 22.75 -4.80 8.91
CA ARG A 84 22.72 -4.32 7.52
C ARG A 84 23.49 -5.28 6.59
N ASN A 85 24.69 -5.69 6.98
CA ASN A 85 25.52 -6.59 6.17
C ASN A 85 24.88 -7.97 6.02
N GLU A 86 24.30 -8.52 7.08
CA GLU A 86 23.63 -9.82 7.02
C GLU A 86 22.36 -9.79 6.16
N VAL A 87 21.60 -8.70 6.22
CA VAL A 87 20.43 -8.49 5.34
C VAL A 87 20.88 -8.40 3.89
N GLN A 88 21.93 -7.61 3.60
CA GLN A 88 22.47 -7.48 2.24
C GLN A 88 22.92 -8.84 1.68
N ARG A 89 23.66 -9.63 2.46
CA ARG A 89 24.10 -10.98 2.08
C ARG A 89 22.92 -11.90 1.75
N LYS A 90 21.84 -11.86 2.54
CA LYS A 90 20.64 -12.67 2.29
C LYS A 90 19.92 -12.25 1.02
N ILE A 91 19.87 -10.96 0.72
CA ILE A 91 19.28 -10.45 -0.52
C ILE A 91 20.06 -11.01 -1.72
N GLU A 92 21.39 -10.87 -1.72
CA GLU A 92 22.25 -11.38 -2.80
C GLU A 92 22.11 -12.91 -2.98
N GLU A 93 21.99 -13.66 -1.87
CA GLU A 93 21.76 -15.11 -1.92
C GLU A 93 20.39 -15.46 -2.54
N ILE A 94 19.34 -14.71 -2.22
CA ILE A 94 18.00 -14.89 -2.79
C ILE A 94 18.01 -14.54 -4.27
N GLU A 95 18.60 -13.40 -4.66
CA GLU A 95 18.73 -12.98 -6.05
C GLU A 95 19.45 -14.06 -6.87
N GLY A 96 20.57 -14.59 -6.39
CA GLY A 96 21.27 -15.69 -7.06
C GLY A 96 20.49 -17.01 -7.12
N LYS A 97 19.59 -17.29 -6.17
CA LYS A 97 18.70 -18.46 -6.24
C LYS A 97 17.56 -18.24 -7.25
N VAL A 98 17.02 -17.03 -7.32
CA VAL A 98 15.95 -16.67 -8.26
C VAL A 98 16.49 -16.71 -9.68
N GLN A 99 17.65 -16.11 -9.94
CA GLN A 99 18.29 -16.10 -11.25
C GLN A 99 18.53 -17.52 -11.77
N ARG A 100 19.10 -18.41 -10.95
CA ARG A 100 19.30 -19.82 -11.34
C ARG A 100 18.01 -20.57 -11.65
N LYS A 101 16.93 -20.29 -10.90
CA LYS A 101 15.62 -20.91 -11.18
C LYS A 101 15.00 -20.40 -12.47
N ILE A 102 15.21 -19.12 -12.80
CA ILE A 102 14.76 -18.54 -14.07
C ILE A 102 15.49 -19.23 -15.22
N GLU A 103 16.83 -19.31 -15.17
CA GLU A 103 17.64 -20.01 -16.17
C GLU A 103 17.21 -21.48 -16.35
N GLU A 104 17.00 -22.22 -15.25
CA GLU A 104 16.52 -23.60 -15.32
C GLU A 104 15.13 -23.73 -15.99
N VAL A 105 14.24 -22.76 -15.75
CA VAL A 105 12.92 -22.74 -16.38
C VAL A 105 13.02 -22.37 -17.86
N GLU A 106 13.87 -21.40 -18.21
CA GLU A 106 14.13 -21.00 -19.59
C GLU A 106 14.67 -22.18 -20.39
N ASP A 107 15.69 -22.88 -19.89
CA ASP A 107 16.25 -24.08 -20.53
C ASP A 107 15.17 -25.16 -20.74
N LYS A 108 14.35 -25.43 -19.72
CA LYS A 108 13.26 -26.42 -19.81
C LYS A 108 12.19 -26.04 -20.83
N VAL A 109 11.86 -24.75 -20.92
CA VAL A 109 10.88 -24.25 -21.89
C VAL A 109 11.44 -24.35 -23.30
N GLN A 110 12.71 -23.97 -23.50
CA GLN A 110 13.38 -24.07 -24.79
C GLN A 110 13.38 -25.52 -25.30
N VAL A 111 13.81 -26.49 -24.48
CA VAL A 111 13.84 -27.91 -24.87
C VAL A 111 12.44 -28.42 -25.25
N LYS A 112 11.39 -28.05 -24.50
CA LYS A 112 10.01 -28.45 -24.82
C LYS A 112 9.48 -27.81 -26.09
N MET A 113 9.94 -26.61 -26.42
CA MET A 113 9.56 -25.91 -27.64
C MET A 113 10.20 -26.59 -28.85
N GLU A 114 11.49 -26.92 -28.78
CA GLU A 114 12.22 -27.69 -29.80
C GLU A 114 11.57 -29.07 -30.04
N GLU A 115 11.24 -29.81 -28.96
CA GLU A 115 10.53 -31.10 -29.08
C GLU A 115 9.13 -30.94 -29.70
N GLY A 116 8.45 -29.83 -29.41
CA GLY A 116 7.16 -29.48 -30.00
C GLY A 116 7.26 -29.22 -31.49
N GLU A 117 8.27 -28.45 -31.91
CA GLU A 117 8.55 -28.14 -33.32
C GLU A 117 8.88 -29.40 -34.11
N GLU A 118 9.74 -30.28 -33.58
CA GLU A 118 10.08 -31.55 -34.23
C GLU A 118 8.83 -32.42 -34.44
N LYS A 119 7.98 -32.57 -33.42
CA LYS A 119 6.71 -33.32 -33.55
C LYS A 119 5.77 -32.74 -34.60
N VAL A 120 5.72 -31.42 -34.72
CA VAL A 120 4.91 -30.74 -35.74
C VAL A 120 5.49 -30.99 -37.14
N GLN A 121 6.81 -30.89 -37.31
CA GLN A 121 7.47 -31.18 -38.59
C GLN A 121 7.22 -32.61 -39.05
N VAL A 122 7.34 -33.61 -38.15
CA VAL A 122 7.04 -35.01 -38.47
C VAL A 122 5.59 -35.18 -38.95
N ARG A 123 4.62 -34.56 -38.26
CA ARG A 123 3.21 -34.63 -38.66
C ARG A 123 2.94 -33.96 -40.00
N ILE A 124 3.63 -32.86 -40.30
CA ILE A 124 3.53 -32.20 -41.60
C ILE A 124 4.03 -33.15 -42.70
N GLY A 125 5.20 -33.78 -42.52
CA GLY A 125 5.71 -34.75 -43.50
C GLY A 125 4.78 -35.95 -43.73
N ASP A 126 4.18 -36.49 -42.66
CA ASP A 126 3.16 -37.54 -42.77
C ASP A 126 1.91 -37.08 -43.56
N LEU A 127 1.46 -35.84 -43.33
CA LEU A 127 0.32 -35.26 -44.05
C LEU A 127 0.64 -35.00 -45.52
N GLU A 128 1.83 -34.49 -45.83
CA GLU A 128 2.31 -34.29 -47.20
C GLU A 128 2.34 -35.62 -47.96
N LYS A 129 2.87 -36.69 -47.35
CA LYS A 129 2.86 -38.04 -47.95
C LYS A 129 1.44 -38.54 -48.23
N ARG A 130 0.52 -38.40 -47.25
CA ARG A 130 -0.89 -38.79 -47.42
C ARG A 130 -1.59 -37.98 -48.49
N LEU A 131 -1.21 -36.72 -48.69
CA LEU A 131 -1.74 -35.86 -49.74
C LEU A 131 -1.29 -36.36 -51.12
N SER A 132 -0.01 -36.70 -51.30
CA SER A 132 0.50 -37.29 -52.55
C SER A 132 -0.17 -38.62 -52.90
N GLU A 133 -0.39 -39.50 -51.92
CA GLU A 133 -1.11 -40.77 -52.13
C GLU A 133 -2.58 -40.59 -52.56
N LEU A 134 -3.20 -39.45 -52.20
CA LEU A 134 -4.55 -39.09 -52.63
C LEU A 134 -4.56 -38.55 -54.07
N GLU A 135 -3.51 -37.84 -54.47
CA GLU A 135 -3.37 -37.20 -55.78
C GLU A 135 -3.10 -38.23 -56.90
N ASP A 136 -2.41 -39.32 -56.60
CA ASP A 136 -2.12 -40.42 -57.54
C ASP A 136 -3.28 -41.42 -57.73
N ARG A 137 -4.40 -41.27 -57.01
CA ARG A 137 -5.56 -42.15 -57.15
C ARG A 137 -6.34 -41.82 -58.45
N PRO A 138 -6.59 -42.80 -59.36
CA PRO A 138 -7.39 -42.54 -60.55
C PRO A 138 -8.80 -42.10 -60.16
N ILE A 139 -9.22 -40.93 -60.63
CA ILE A 139 -10.57 -40.39 -60.43
C ILE A 139 -11.56 -41.26 -61.21
N ASN A 140 -12.06 -42.32 -60.59
CA ASN A 140 -13.22 -43.04 -61.08
C ASN A 140 -14.28 -43.08 -59.97
N SER A 141 -14.99 -41.97 -59.83
CA SER A 141 -16.25 -41.86 -59.10
C SER A 141 -17.08 -40.76 -59.77
N PRO A 142 -18.40 -40.95 -59.85
CA PRO A 142 -19.21 -40.35 -60.89
C PRO A 142 -19.37 -38.85 -60.70
N ALA A 143 -19.44 -38.14 -61.82
CA ALA A 143 -19.85 -36.76 -61.87
C ALA A 143 -21.19 -36.56 -61.14
N ASN A 144 -21.22 -35.52 -60.32
CA ASN A 144 -22.34 -34.96 -59.54
C ASN A 144 -22.54 -35.50 -58.13
N THR A 145 -22.26 -34.63 -57.17
CA THR A 145 -23.39 -34.03 -56.46
C THR A 145 -23.05 -32.58 -56.13
N ASP A 146 -23.84 -31.69 -56.71
CA ASP A 146 -24.06 -30.33 -56.26
C ASP A 146 -24.50 -30.38 -54.79
N LEU A 147 -23.53 -30.47 -53.89
CA LEU A 147 -23.76 -30.34 -52.46
C LEU A 147 -23.83 -28.86 -52.14
N THR A 148 -24.92 -28.25 -52.59
CA THR A 148 -25.63 -27.23 -51.83
C THR A 148 -26.14 -27.86 -50.52
N TYR A 149 -25.23 -28.37 -49.69
CA TYR A 149 -25.51 -28.39 -48.27
C TYR A 149 -25.50 -26.93 -47.84
N SER A 150 -26.66 -26.27 -48.00
CA SER A 150 -27.02 -25.16 -47.14
C SER A 150 -26.92 -25.68 -45.72
N ARG A 151 -25.74 -25.54 -45.12
CA ARG A 151 -25.52 -25.69 -43.69
C ARG A 151 -26.61 -24.81 -43.07
N PRO A 152 -27.52 -25.35 -42.24
CA PRO A 152 -28.54 -24.53 -41.62
C PRO A 152 -27.82 -23.42 -40.83
N THR A 153 -27.85 -22.19 -41.33
CA THR A 153 -27.33 -21.06 -40.61
C THR A 153 -28.27 -20.84 -39.44
N VAL A 154 -27.78 -21.14 -38.24
CA VAL A 154 -28.54 -20.84 -37.02
C VAL A 154 -28.78 -19.33 -36.99
N LYS A 155 -30.05 -18.93 -36.81
CA LYS A 155 -30.51 -17.54 -36.88
C LYS A 155 -29.70 -16.65 -35.95
N SER A 156 -29.45 -15.42 -36.38
CA SER A 156 -28.80 -14.37 -35.59
C SER A 156 -29.54 -14.17 -34.26
N LEU A 157 -28.81 -14.27 -33.15
CA LEU A 157 -29.32 -13.93 -31.83
C LEU A 157 -29.43 -12.41 -31.70
N THR A 158 -30.33 -11.93 -30.85
CA THR A 158 -30.45 -10.50 -30.55
C THR A 158 -30.23 -10.28 -29.06
N PHE A 159 -29.47 -9.23 -28.72
CA PHE A 159 -29.24 -8.83 -27.34
C PHE A 159 -29.67 -7.37 -27.16
N ASP A 160 -30.66 -7.15 -26.31
CA ASP A 160 -31.20 -5.83 -25.98
C ASP A 160 -30.82 -5.35 -24.56
N GLY A 161 -30.15 -6.22 -23.79
CA GLY A 161 -29.77 -5.98 -22.39
C GLY A 161 -30.80 -6.43 -21.36
N GLN A 162 -31.92 -7.08 -21.75
CA GLN A 162 -32.92 -7.59 -20.79
C GLN A 162 -32.58 -8.98 -20.23
N THR A 163 -31.91 -9.82 -21.04
CA THR A 163 -31.40 -11.12 -20.60
C THR A 163 -30.00 -10.94 -19.99
N SER A 164 -29.60 -11.80 -19.05
CA SER A 164 -28.22 -11.78 -18.53
C SER A 164 -27.22 -11.92 -19.67
N TRP A 165 -26.20 -11.06 -19.64
CA TRP A 165 -25.10 -11.09 -20.60
C TRP A 165 -24.41 -12.46 -20.64
N THR A 166 -24.23 -13.12 -19.49
CA THR A 166 -23.63 -14.47 -19.41
C THR A 166 -24.46 -15.52 -20.16
N VAL A 167 -25.79 -15.44 -20.05
CA VAL A 167 -26.71 -16.34 -20.74
C VAL A 167 -26.64 -16.12 -22.25
N PHE A 168 -26.64 -14.85 -22.68
CA PHE A 168 -26.50 -14.51 -24.10
C PHE A 168 -25.14 -14.94 -24.66
N LYS A 169 -24.04 -14.68 -23.95
CA LYS A 169 -22.68 -15.07 -24.35
C LYS A 169 -22.56 -16.58 -24.53
N THR A 170 -23.11 -17.36 -23.60
CA THR A 170 -23.15 -18.82 -23.71
C THR A 170 -23.90 -19.30 -24.95
N GLN A 171 -25.07 -18.72 -25.24
CA GLN A 171 -25.83 -19.05 -26.44
C GLN A 171 -25.08 -18.65 -27.72
N PHE A 172 -24.44 -17.47 -27.71
CA PHE A 172 -23.64 -16.97 -28.82
C PHE A 172 -22.42 -17.86 -29.10
N ASP A 173 -21.76 -18.37 -28.07
CA ASP A 173 -20.62 -19.30 -28.20
C ASP A 173 -21.03 -20.64 -28.79
N VAL A 174 -22.18 -21.18 -28.38
CA VAL A 174 -22.75 -22.40 -28.97
C VAL A 174 -23.06 -22.19 -30.46
N VAL A 175 -23.71 -21.07 -30.81
CA VAL A 175 -24.05 -20.75 -32.21
C VAL A 175 -22.80 -20.53 -33.05
N SER A 176 -21.82 -19.80 -32.53
CA SER A 176 -20.59 -19.50 -33.25
C SER A 176 -19.75 -20.76 -33.48
N SER A 177 -19.74 -21.69 -32.53
CA SER A 177 -19.07 -22.99 -32.65
C SER A 177 -19.79 -23.90 -33.67
N ALA A 178 -21.12 -23.96 -33.63
CA ALA A 178 -21.92 -24.71 -34.59
C ALA A 178 -21.74 -24.20 -36.03
N ASN A 179 -21.56 -22.88 -36.19
CA ASN A 179 -21.34 -22.24 -37.49
C ASN A 179 -19.86 -22.17 -37.90
N GLY A 180 -18.92 -22.51 -37.02
CA GLY A 180 -17.48 -22.44 -37.30
C GLY A 180 -16.95 -21.02 -37.50
N TRP A 181 -17.48 -20.04 -36.77
CA TRP A 181 -17.04 -18.65 -36.89
C TRP A 181 -15.66 -18.43 -36.27
N ASN A 182 -14.79 -17.77 -37.02
CA ASN A 182 -13.54 -17.23 -36.48
C ASN A 182 -13.81 -15.94 -35.68
N ASN A 183 -12.81 -15.45 -34.93
CA ASN A 183 -13.00 -14.30 -34.03
C ASN A 183 -13.45 -13.01 -34.75
N PHE A 184 -13.02 -12.82 -35.99
CA PHE A 184 -13.45 -11.68 -36.81
C PHE A 184 -14.94 -11.73 -37.16
N VAL A 185 -15.44 -12.91 -37.57
CA VAL A 185 -16.86 -13.13 -37.85
C VAL A 185 -17.68 -13.05 -36.55
N LYS A 186 -17.16 -13.59 -35.44
CA LYS A 186 -17.79 -13.44 -34.11
C LYS A 186 -17.93 -11.97 -33.72
N ALA A 187 -16.89 -11.15 -33.87
CA ALA A 187 -16.96 -9.72 -33.55
C ALA A 187 -18.03 -9.00 -34.39
N SER A 188 -18.03 -9.21 -35.70
CA SER A 188 -19.02 -8.62 -36.62
C SER A 188 -20.44 -9.06 -36.30
N GLN A 189 -20.62 -10.36 -36.00
CA GLN A 189 -21.92 -10.89 -35.65
C GLN A 189 -22.38 -10.39 -34.27
N LEU A 190 -21.48 -10.24 -33.31
CA LEU A 190 -21.80 -9.72 -31.98
C LEU A 190 -22.31 -8.28 -32.09
N VAL A 191 -21.59 -7.41 -32.81
CA VAL A 191 -21.98 -6.00 -33.07
C VAL A 191 -23.36 -5.93 -33.73
N THR A 192 -23.61 -6.75 -34.75
CA THR A 192 -24.90 -6.76 -35.46
C THR A 192 -26.04 -7.38 -34.69
N SER A 193 -25.76 -8.11 -33.60
CA SER A 193 -26.75 -8.73 -32.71
C SER A 193 -27.24 -7.76 -31.62
N LEU A 194 -26.52 -6.67 -31.34
CA LEU A 194 -26.88 -5.69 -30.31
C LEU A 194 -28.06 -4.81 -30.75
N ARG A 195 -29.01 -4.59 -29.85
CA ARG A 195 -30.20 -3.75 -30.04
C ARG A 195 -30.44 -2.90 -28.79
N GLY A 196 -31.22 -1.82 -28.94
CA GLY A 196 -31.64 -0.97 -27.82
C GLY A 196 -30.48 -0.51 -26.95
N SER A 197 -30.63 -0.67 -25.63
CA SER A 197 -29.60 -0.30 -24.65
C SER A 197 -28.27 -0.98 -24.96
N ALA A 198 -28.25 -2.26 -25.31
CA ALA A 198 -27.00 -2.96 -25.59
C ALA A 198 -26.20 -2.38 -26.77
N ALA A 199 -26.87 -1.82 -27.77
CA ALA A 199 -26.20 -1.17 -28.90
C ALA A 199 -25.51 0.15 -28.51
N GLU A 200 -25.94 0.83 -27.43
CA GLU A 200 -25.33 2.09 -26.98
C GLU A 200 -23.88 1.90 -26.50
N VAL A 201 -23.52 0.69 -26.04
CA VAL A 201 -22.15 0.35 -25.64
C VAL A 201 -21.16 0.57 -26.78
N LEU A 202 -21.60 0.41 -28.02
CA LEU A 202 -20.76 0.61 -29.21
C LEU A 202 -20.32 2.06 -29.39
N GLN A 203 -21.03 3.05 -28.82
CA GLN A 203 -20.65 4.46 -28.92
C GLN A 203 -19.35 4.77 -28.15
N GLY A 204 -19.01 3.96 -27.14
CA GLY A 204 -17.79 4.12 -26.34
C GLY A 204 -16.56 3.41 -26.93
N ILE A 205 -16.72 2.65 -28.02
CA ILE A 205 -15.66 1.84 -28.62
C ILE A 205 -15.17 2.51 -29.91
N PRO A 206 -13.85 2.76 -30.06
CA PRO A 206 -13.28 3.23 -31.32
C PRO A 206 -13.60 2.30 -32.49
N SER A 207 -13.89 2.85 -33.66
CA SER A 207 -14.34 2.08 -34.83
C SER A 207 -13.32 1.06 -35.33
N ASP A 208 -12.03 1.33 -35.18
CA ASP A 208 -10.93 0.40 -35.50
C ASP A 208 -10.88 -0.82 -34.56
N LYS A 209 -11.52 -0.73 -33.40
CA LYS A 209 -11.60 -1.79 -32.38
C LYS A 209 -12.91 -2.58 -32.40
N LEU A 210 -13.88 -2.20 -33.23
CA LEU A 210 -15.13 -2.94 -33.43
C LEU A 210 -14.95 -4.28 -34.19
N THR A 211 -13.72 -4.59 -34.60
CA THR A 211 -13.35 -5.90 -35.18
C THR A 211 -12.70 -6.83 -34.16
N ASP A 212 -12.33 -6.31 -32.99
CA ASP A 212 -11.74 -7.09 -31.91
C ASP A 212 -12.83 -7.62 -30.97
N LEU A 213 -13.01 -8.95 -30.99
CA LEU A 213 -14.02 -9.64 -30.20
C LEU A 213 -13.87 -9.36 -28.70
N THR A 214 -12.63 -9.39 -28.20
CA THR A 214 -12.35 -9.23 -26.77
C THR A 214 -12.72 -7.83 -26.27
N THR A 215 -12.42 -6.79 -27.05
CA THR A 215 -12.80 -5.41 -26.70
C THR A 215 -14.32 -5.25 -26.59
N ILE A 216 -15.09 -5.82 -27.52
CA ILE A 216 -16.56 -5.72 -27.51
C ILE A 216 -17.16 -6.52 -26.35
N GLU A 217 -16.68 -7.74 -26.11
CA GLU A 217 -17.13 -8.57 -25.00
C GLU A 217 -16.87 -7.90 -23.65
N ASN A 218 -15.70 -7.30 -23.46
CA ASN A 218 -15.35 -6.62 -22.21
C ASN A 218 -16.24 -5.39 -21.97
N ALA A 219 -16.57 -4.64 -23.01
CA ALA A 219 -17.46 -3.48 -22.89
C ALA A 219 -18.90 -3.90 -22.53
N LEU A 220 -19.37 -5.02 -23.08
CA LEU A 220 -20.68 -5.60 -22.76
C LEU A 220 -20.69 -6.20 -21.36
N GLU A 221 -19.62 -6.88 -20.94
CA GLU A 221 -19.44 -7.39 -19.58
C GLU A 221 -19.42 -6.25 -18.56
N ALA A 222 -18.71 -5.17 -18.85
CA ALA A 222 -18.62 -4.02 -17.97
C ALA A 222 -19.97 -3.34 -17.74
N ARG A 223 -20.89 -3.37 -18.71
CA ARG A 223 -22.18 -2.68 -18.62
C ARG A 223 -23.36 -3.59 -18.27
N PHE A 224 -23.32 -4.86 -18.68
CA PHE A 224 -24.39 -5.84 -18.54
C PHE A 224 -23.98 -7.13 -17.82
N GLY A 225 -22.73 -7.22 -17.36
CA GLY A 225 -22.28 -8.29 -16.50
C GLY A 225 -23.09 -8.38 -15.20
N ASN A 226 -22.99 -9.52 -14.52
CA ASN A 226 -23.87 -9.87 -13.40
C ASN A 226 -23.89 -8.84 -12.26
N SER A 227 -22.82 -8.06 -12.08
CA SER A 227 -22.71 -7.01 -11.06
C SER A 227 -23.78 -5.91 -11.21
N HIS A 228 -24.03 -5.42 -12.44
CA HIS A 228 -25.02 -4.36 -12.68
C HIS A 228 -26.45 -4.89 -12.69
N LEU A 229 -26.65 -6.12 -13.17
CA LEU A 229 -27.96 -6.77 -13.17
C LEU A 229 -28.43 -7.09 -11.74
N THR A 230 -27.51 -7.51 -10.86
CA THR A 230 -27.74 -7.65 -9.42
C THR A 230 -28.14 -6.32 -8.76
N GLN A 231 -27.45 -5.23 -9.09
CA GLN A 231 -27.82 -3.89 -8.60
C GLN A 231 -29.17 -3.41 -9.12
N PHE A 232 -29.50 -3.72 -10.37
CA PHE A 232 -30.81 -3.44 -10.98
C PHE A 232 -31.93 -4.20 -10.25
N TYR A 233 -31.79 -5.52 -10.05
CA TYR A 233 -32.80 -6.32 -9.33
C TYR A 233 -32.92 -5.93 -7.85
N ARG A 234 -31.82 -5.55 -7.18
CA ARG A 234 -31.87 -4.96 -5.83
C ARG A 234 -32.66 -3.64 -5.79
N THR A 235 -32.55 -2.84 -6.84
CA THR A 235 -33.27 -1.56 -6.96
C THR A 235 -34.75 -1.80 -7.31
N GLU A 236 -35.03 -2.76 -8.18
CA GLU A 236 -36.40 -3.15 -8.53
C GLU A 236 -37.13 -3.73 -7.30
N LEU A 237 -36.51 -4.63 -6.53
CA LEU A 237 -37.03 -5.12 -5.25
C LEU A 237 -37.38 -3.98 -4.28
N LYS A 238 -36.51 -2.97 -4.15
CA LYS A 238 -36.75 -1.83 -3.24
C LYS A 238 -37.97 -0.99 -3.63
N THR A 239 -38.30 -0.95 -4.91
CA THR A 239 -39.37 -0.12 -5.46
C THR A 239 -40.68 -0.89 -5.68
N ARG A 240 -40.67 -2.23 -5.55
CA ARG A 240 -41.89 -3.03 -5.66
C ARG A 240 -42.87 -2.78 -4.52
N ARG A 241 -44.14 -2.66 -4.92
CA ARG A 241 -45.32 -2.47 -4.07
C ARG A 241 -46.49 -3.23 -4.68
N GLN A 242 -47.36 -3.77 -3.85
CA GLN A 242 -48.56 -4.47 -4.32
C GLN A 242 -49.46 -3.51 -5.11
N LYS A 243 -49.75 -3.85 -6.37
CA LYS A 243 -50.70 -3.10 -7.20
C LYS A 243 -52.13 -3.58 -6.92
N PRO A 244 -53.15 -2.71 -7.01
CA PRO A 244 -54.55 -3.12 -6.86
C PRO A 244 -54.91 -4.21 -7.88
N GLY A 245 -55.41 -5.35 -7.41
CA GLY A 245 -55.82 -6.47 -8.27
C GLY A 245 -54.80 -7.60 -8.46
N VAL A 246 -53.58 -7.48 -7.92
CA VAL A 246 -52.60 -8.59 -7.92
C VAL A 246 -52.72 -9.39 -6.63
N SER A 247 -52.87 -10.71 -6.74
CA SER A 247 -52.94 -11.60 -5.58
C SER A 247 -51.60 -11.66 -4.86
N LEU A 248 -51.63 -11.82 -3.54
CA LEU A 248 -50.43 -11.86 -2.70
C LEU A 248 -49.48 -13.00 -3.07
N GLN A 249 -50.01 -14.13 -3.57
CA GLN A 249 -49.22 -15.28 -4.01
C GLN A 249 -48.39 -14.96 -5.27
N VAL A 250 -48.96 -14.21 -6.21
CA VAL A 250 -48.27 -13.79 -7.43
C VAL A 250 -47.20 -12.74 -7.12
N LEU A 251 -47.47 -11.84 -6.16
CA LEU A 251 -46.48 -10.89 -5.69
C LEU A 251 -45.31 -11.60 -4.97
N ALA A 252 -45.61 -12.54 -4.07
CA ALA A 252 -44.59 -13.28 -3.34
C ALA A 252 -43.67 -14.10 -4.26
N ALA A 253 -44.25 -14.78 -5.26
CA ALA A 253 -43.46 -15.54 -6.23
C ALA A 253 -42.56 -14.64 -7.11
N ASP A 254 -43.02 -13.44 -7.48
CA ASP A 254 -42.19 -12.48 -8.23
C ASP A 254 -41.10 -11.84 -7.35
N GLU A 255 -41.39 -11.55 -6.07
CA GLU A 255 -40.40 -11.07 -5.09
C GLU A 255 -39.32 -12.13 -4.80
N GLU A 256 -39.71 -13.39 -4.63
CA GLU A 256 -38.78 -14.52 -4.41
C GLU A 256 -37.87 -14.76 -5.62
N ARG A 257 -38.44 -14.64 -6.83
CA ARG A 257 -37.67 -14.71 -8.09
C ARG A 257 -36.69 -13.54 -8.21
N LEU A 258 -37.12 -12.31 -7.91
CA LEU A 258 -36.26 -11.13 -7.96
C LEU A 258 -35.15 -11.18 -6.88
N MET A 259 -35.43 -11.74 -5.70
CA MET A 259 -34.44 -11.97 -4.64
C MET A 259 -33.37 -12.96 -5.07
N SER A 260 -33.78 -14.08 -5.67
CA SER A 260 -32.84 -15.08 -6.22
C SER A 260 -31.93 -14.51 -7.30
N LEU A 261 -32.44 -13.58 -8.13
CA LEU A 261 -31.66 -12.90 -9.17
C LEU A 261 -30.79 -11.75 -8.64
N ALA A 262 -31.14 -11.18 -7.49
CA ALA A 262 -30.40 -10.12 -6.82
C ALA A 262 -29.23 -10.63 -5.96
N ASP A 263 -29.12 -11.94 -5.76
CA ASP A 263 -28.09 -12.60 -4.95
C ASP A 263 -27.33 -13.69 -5.72
N ALA A 264 -27.49 -13.74 -7.05
CA ALA A 264 -26.71 -14.60 -7.93
C ALA A 264 -25.35 -13.95 -8.25
N GLU A 265 -24.33 -14.28 -7.45
CA GLU A 265 -22.92 -13.91 -7.65
C GLU A 265 -22.17 -14.93 -8.52
#